data_AF-A0A151T866-F1
#
_entry.id   AF-A0A151T866-F1
#
_cell.length_a   1.000
_cell.length_b   1.000
_cell.length_c   1.000
_cell.angle_alpha   90.00
_cell.angle_beta   90.00
_cell.angle_gamma   90.00
#
_symmetry.space_group_name_H-M   'P 1'
#
loop_
_entity.id
_entity.type
_entity.pdbx_description
1 polymer ?
#
loop_
_entity_poly.entity_id
_entity_poly.type
_entity_poly.pdbx_seq_one_letter_code
_entity_poly.pdbx_strand_id
1 'polypeptide(L)'
;LSSTLFKMGFKPAKSDTSLLIIITPHSTLLLLIYVDDIIVTGSSASEVTALISKLNSMFSLKDLGPLHYFLGIEVSSSNDGGLFLSQAKHIRDLLHRAKMDDSKPLPTPMVLGLKLTFDASTAMSDPSFYRSIVGGTVYYNHKA
;
A
#
# COMPACT_ATOMS: atom_id res chain seq x y z
N LEU A 1 -15.41 -7.85 10.44
CA LEU A 1 -14.51 -6.77 10.90
C LEU A 1 -15.26 -5.42 11.02
N SER A 2 -15.75 -4.84 9.92
CA SER A 2 -16.32 -3.48 9.92
C SER A 2 -17.52 -3.27 10.86
N SER A 3 -18.46 -4.21 10.91
CA SER A 3 -19.62 -4.13 11.83
C SER A 3 -19.21 -4.10 13.30
N THR A 4 -18.16 -4.86 13.67
CA THR A 4 -17.61 -4.86 15.02
C THR A 4 -16.90 -3.54 15.33
N LEU A 5 -16.15 -2.99 14.38
CA LEU A 5 -15.44 -1.71 14.55
C LEU A 5 -16.42 -0.55 14.75
N PHE A 6 -17.53 -0.51 14.01
CA PHE A 6 -18.60 0.47 14.25
C PHE A 6 -19.21 0.32 15.66
N LYS A 7 -19.40 -0.92 16.13
CA LYS A 7 -19.85 -1.17 17.53
C LYS A 7 -18.82 -0.73 18.57
N MET A 8 -17.53 -0.73 18.23
CA MET A 8 -16.47 -0.18 19.08
C MET A 8 -16.40 1.36 19.06
N GLY A 9 -17.26 2.03 18.29
CA GLY A 9 -17.34 3.49 18.24
C GLY A 9 -16.49 4.14 17.15
N PHE A 10 -15.83 3.35 16.30
CA PHE A 10 -15.13 3.90 15.13
C PHE A 10 -16.12 4.49 14.13
N LYS A 11 -15.71 5.58 13.47
CA LYS A 11 -16.47 6.20 12.38
C LYS A 11 -15.58 6.29 11.15
N PRO A 12 -16.11 6.09 9.93
CA PRO A 12 -15.33 6.27 8.72
C PRO A 12 -15.01 7.76 8.52
N ALA A 13 -13.82 8.05 8.02
CA ALA A 13 -13.44 9.38 7.63
C ALA A 13 -14.30 9.83 6.44
N LYS A 14 -14.61 11.13 6.36
CA LYS A 14 -15.39 11.68 5.25
C LYS A 14 -14.66 11.60 3.91
N SER A 15 -13.33 11.67 3.94
CA SER A 15 -12.47 11.60 2.77
C SER A 15 -12.18 10.18 2.31
N ASP A 16 -12.22 9.21 3.23
CA ASP A 16 -11.85 7.82 2.95
C ASP A 16 -12.62 6.86 3.87
N THR A 17 -13.43 5.99 3.27
CA THR A 17 -14.24 4.99 4.00
C THR A 17 -13.43 3.84 4.56
N SER A 18 -12.21 3.63 4.07
CA SER A 18 -11.25 2.64 4.57
C SER A 18 -10.52 3.11 5.83
N LEU A 19 -10.51 4.42 6.06
CA LEU A 19 -9.96 5.04 7.27
C LEU A 19 -11.05 5.17 8.33
N LEU A 20 -10.89 4.46 9.43
CA LEU A 20 -11.74 4.50 10.59
C LEU A 20 -11.07 5.31 11.70
N ILE A 21 -11.79 6.24 12.29
CA ILE A 21 -11.29 7.18 13.30
C ILE A 21 -12.16 7.09 14.55
N ILE A 22 -11.51 7.07 15.70
CA ILE A 22 -12.15 7.34 17.00
C ILE A 22 -11.40 8.47 17.68
N ILE A 23 -12.16 9.49 18.09
CA ILE A 23 -11.64 10.67 18.77
C ILE A 23 -12.32 10.70 20.14
N THR A 24 -11.52 10.63 21.18
CA THR A 24 -11.92 10.85 22.57
C THR A 24 -11.31 12.16 23.06
N PRO A 25 -11.76 12.72 24.20
CA PRO A 25 -11.14 13.91 24.78
C PRO A 25 -9.65 13.75 25.11
N HIS A 26 -9.16 12.52 25.26
CA HIS A 26 -7.80 12.22 25.71
C HIS A 26 -6.93 11.58 24.62
N SER A 27 -7.54 11.01 23.58
CA SER A 27 -6.82 10.22 22.58
C SER A 27 -7.48 10.26 21.22
N THR A 28 -6.67 10.15 20.18
CA THR A 28 -7.11 9.87 18.81
C THR A 28 -6.50 8.54 18.37
N LEU A 29 -7.34 7.63 17.89
CA LEU A 29 -6.89 6.41 17.22
C LEU A 29 -7.41 6.41 15.78
N LEU A 30 -6.53 6.03 14.87
CA LEU A 30 -6.81 5.84 13.46
C LEU A 30 -6.52 4.40 13.08
N LEU A 31 -7.42 3.82 12.30
CA LEU A 31 -7.33 2.46 11.81
C LEU A 31 -7.62 2.47 10.31
N LEU A 32 -6.64 2.12 9.50
CA LEU A 32 -6.76 2.07 8.05
C LEU A 32 -6.85 0.60 7.62
N ILE A 33 -7.91 0.23 6.91
CA ILE A 33 -8.15 -1.14 6.44
C ILE A 33 -7.89 -1.21 4.95
N TYR A 34 -6.98 -2.06 4.51
CA TYR A 34 -6.76 -2.34 3.10
C TYR A 34 -6.73 -3.83 2.82
N VAL A 35 -7.82 -4.36 2.25
CA VAL A 35 -7.96 -5.78 1.87
C VAL A 35 -7.53 -6.71 3.02
N ASP A 36 -6.29 -7.21 3.01
CA ASP A 36 -5.72 -8.12 4.00
C ASP A 36 -4.88 -7.42 5.09
N ASP A 37 -4.49 -6.17 4.88
CA ASP A 37 -3.63 -5.40 5.77
C ASP A 37 -4.42 -4.37 6.60
N ILE A 38 -4.03 -4.20 7.86
CA ILE A 38 -4.61 -3.21 8.77
C ILE A 38 -3.47 -2.40 9.38
N ILE A 39 -3.51 -1.08 9.21
CA ILE A 39 -2.64 -0.16 9.93
C ILE A 39 -3.40 0.43 11.11
N VAL A 40 -2.75 0.45 12.27
CA VAL A 40 -3.26 1.11 13.47
C VAL A 40 -2.25 2.17 13.91
N THR A 41 -2.73 3.39 14.15
CA THR A 41 -1.92 4.49 14.68
C THR A 41 -2.74 5.37 15.62
N GLY A 42 -2.09 6.24 16.38
CA GLY A 42 -2.75 7.14 17.29
C GLY A 42 -1.79 7.94 18.16
N SER A 43 -2.35 8.82 18.99
CA SER A 43 -1.56 9.69 19.87
C SER A 43 -1.15 9.03 21.20
N SER A 44 -1.67 7.84 21.52
CA SER A 44 -1.34 7.08 22.73
C SER A 44 -0.88 5.67 22.36
N ALA A 45 0.41 5.38 22.57
CA ALA A 45 0.99 4.08 22.28
C ALA A 45 0.28 2.95 23.06
N SER A 46 -0.07 3.21 24.32
CA SER A 46 -0.80 2.24 25.17
C SER A 46 -2.17 1.84 24.58
N GLU A 47 -2.91 2.80 24.04
CA GLU A 47 -4.21 2.54 23.41
C GLU A 47 -4.06 1.86 22.06
N VAL A 48 -3.02 2.18 21.29
CA VAL A 48 -2.68 1.48 20.05
C VAL A 48 -2.40 0.01 20.34
N THR A 49 -1.54 -0.31 21.31
CA THR A 49 -1.23 -1.69 21.70
C THR A 49 -2.46 -2.44 22.23
N ALA A 50 -3.31 -1.77 23.03
CA ALA A 50 -4.55 -2.35 23.51
C ALA A 50 -5.52 -2.68 22.36
N LEU A 51 -5.64 -1.78 21.37
CA LEU A 51 -6.47 -1.99 20.20
C LEU A 51 -5.95 -3.15 19.33
N ILE A 52 -4.64 -3.20 19.06
CA ILE A 52 -4.01 -4.30 18.32
C ILE A 52 -4.29 -5.64 19.02
N SER A 53 -4.09 -5.69 20.34
CA SER A 53 -4.35 -6.89 21.14
C SER A 53 -5.82 -7.33 21.07
N LYS A 54 -6.75 -6.37 21.14
CA LYS A 54 -8.19 -6.64 21.05
C LYS A 54 -8.57 -7.16 19.66
N LEU A 55 -8.04 -6.56 18.60
CA LEU A 55 -8.31 -7.00 17.22
C LEU A 55 -7.71 -8.38 16.95
N ASN A 56 -6.50 -8.64 17.44
CA ASN A 56 -5.87 -9.95 17.35
C ASN A 56 -6.71 -11.02 18.08
N SER A 57 -7.19 -10.73 19.30
CA SER A 57 -8.07 -11.66 20.02
C SER A 57 -9.40 -11.95 19.31
N MET A 58 -9.95 -11.00 18.55
CA MET A 58 -11.25 -11.15 17.90
C MET A 58 -11.17 -11.79 16.51
N PHE A 59 -10.08 -11.54 15.78
CA PHE A 59 -9.96 -11.89 14.37
C PHE A 59 -8.71 -12.71 14.04
N SER A 60 -7.90 -13.08 15.05
CA SER A 60 -6.66 -13.86 14.90
C SER A 60 -5.68 -13.22 13.90
N LEU A 61 -5.51 -11.90 14.01
CA LEU A 61 -4.62 -11.13 13.15
C LEU A 61 -3.15 -11.41 13.48
N LYS A 62 -2.33 -11.54 12.45
CA LYS A 62 -0.87 -11.58 12.65
C LYS A 62 -0.36 -10.16 12.88
N ASP A 63 0.21 -9.91 14.05
CA ASP A 63 0.94 -8.67 14.29
C ASP A 63 2.28 -8.71 13.52
N LEU A 64 2.48 -7.71 12.66
CA LEU A 64 3.70 -7.53 11.87
C LEU A 64 4.70 -6.59 12.55
N GLY A 65 4.33 -6.00 13.69
CA GLY A 65 5.14 -5.04 14.41
C GLY A 65 5.06 -3.63 13.80
N PRO A 66 6.12 -2.81 13.95
CA PRO A 66 6.17 -1.47 13.39
C PRO A 66 5.95 -1.46 11.87
N LEU A 67 5.36 -0.36 11.38
CA LEU A 67 5.09 -0.18 9.96
C LEU A 67 6.41 -0.09 9.17
N HIS A 68 6.79 -1.18 8.50
CA HIS A 68 7.96 -1.23 7.62
C HIS A 68 7.58 -1.31 6.14
N TYR A 69 6.45 -1.94 5.83
CA TYR A 69 5.94 -2.06 4.47
C TYR A 69 4.42 -1.96 4.47
N PHE A 70 3.88 -1.21 3.51
CA PHE A 70 2.44 -1.17 3.23
C PHE A 70 2.23 -0.98 1.74
N LEU A 71 1.42 -1.84 1.10
CA LEU A 71 1.15 -1.78 -0.35
C LEU A 71 2.41 -1.81 -1.24
N GLY A 72 3.51 -2.43 -0.78
CA GLY A 72 4.79 -2.41 -1.50
C GLY A 72 5.60 -1.12 -1.34
N ILE A 73 5.12 -0.18 -0.54
CA ILE A 73 5.85 1.01 -0.10
C ILE A 73 6.60 0.66 1.19
N GLU A 74 7.91 0.79 1.15
CA GLU A 74 8.79 0.74 2.31
C GLU A 74 8.63 2.02 3.13
N VAL A 75 8.42 1.87 4.42
CA VAL A 75 8.29 2.97 5.37
C VAL A 75 9.45 2.87 6.34
N SER A 76 10.25 3.93 6.43
CA SER A 76 11.30 4.06 7.45
C SER A 76 11.10 5.34 8.25
N SER A 77 11.22 5.25 9.58
CA SER A 77 11.20 6.41 10.46
C SER A 77 12.55 7.12 10.40
N SER A 78 12.56 8.42 10.11
CA SER A 78 13.75 9.26 10.29
C SER A 78 13.93 9.62 11.76
N ASN A 79 15.18 9.85 12.17
CA ASN A 79 15.52 10.24 13.54
C ASN A 79 14.87 11.58 13.95
N ASP A 80 14.50 12.40 12.97
CA ASP A 80 13.84 13.70 13.16
C ASP A 80 12.31 13.58 13.37
N GLY A 81 11.78 12.35 13.50
CA GLY A 81 10.35 12.09 13.64
C GLY A 81 9.56 12.11 12.34
N GLY A 82 10.25 12.25 11.20
CA GLY A 82 9.66 12.12 9.86
C GLY A 82 9.46 10.68 9.44
N LEU A 83 8.60 10.45 8.45
CA LEU A 83 8.47 9.16 7.75
C LEU A 83 9.06 9.31 6.35
N PHE A 84 9.95 8.39 5.99
CA PHE A 84 10.49 8.26 4.64
C PHE A 84 9.79 7.09 3.95
N LEU A 85 9.22 7.39 2.78
CA LEU A 85 8.50 6.43 1.95
C LEU A 85 9.34 6.11 0.72
N SER A 86 9.65 4.83 0.51
CA SER A 86 10.48 4.36 -0.61
C SER A 86 9.84 3.17 -1.29
N GLN A 87 9.97 3.09 -2.61
CA GLN A 87 9.57 1.91 -3.39
C GLN A 87 10.72 1.34 -4.18
N ALA A 88 11.95 1.78 -3.88
CA ALA A 88 13.13 1.38 -4.62
C ALA A 88 13.28 -0.14 -4.68
N LYS A 89 12.90 -0.85 -3.61
CA LYS A 89 12.89 -2.31 -3.57
C LYS A 89 11.83 -2.92 -4.49
N HIS A 90 10.59 -2.44 -4.43
CA HIS A 90 9.52 -2.93 -5.30
C HIS A 90 9.82 -2.70 -6.79
N ILE A 91 10.33 -1.51 -7.13
CA ILE A 91 10.74 -1.17 -8.50
C ILE A 91 11.90 -2.08 -8.95
N ARG A 92 12.89 -2.32 -8.10
CA ARG A 92 13.98 -3.27 -8.40
C ARG A 92 13.46 -4.69 -8.60
N ASP A 93 12.57 -5.18 -7.74
CA ASP A 93 11.98 -6.51 -7.88
C ASP A 93 11.15 -6.64 -9.17
N LEU A 94 10.45 -5.56 -9.57
CA LEU A 94 9.71 -5.51 -10.83
C LEU A 94 10.65 -5.53 -12.04
N LEU A 95 11.72 -4.73 -12.02
CA LEU A 95 12.76 -4.73 -13.06
C LEU A 95 13.43 -6.10 -13.18
N HIS A 96 13.72 -6.74 -12.04
CA HIS A 96 14.30 -8.08 -12.02
C HIS A 96 13.36 -9.10 -12.66
N ARG A 97 12.08 -9.09 -12.32
CA ARG A 97 11.08 -9.98 -12.95
C ARG A 97 10.95 -9.74 -14.45
N ALA A 98 11.09 -8.48 -14.88
CA ALA A 98 11.10 -8.10 -16.27
C ALA A 98 12.42 -8.42 -17.00
N LYS A 99 13.45 -8.93 -16.30
CA LYS A 99 14.83 -9.10 -16.80
C LYS A 99 15.41 -7.78 -17.35
N MET A 100 15.12 -6.69 -16.65
CA MET A 100 15.51 -5.32 -16.99
C MET A 100 16.48 -4.71 -15.98
N ASP A 101 17.20 -5.52 -15.21
CA ASP A 101 18.14 -5.07 -14.18
C ASP A 101 19.23 -4.13 -14.71
N ASP A 102 19.67 -4.36 -15.96
CA ASP A 102 20.69 -3.56 -16.66
C ASP A 102 20.10 -2.50 -17.62
N SER A 103 18.78 -2.29 -17.61
CA SER A 103 18.14 -1.33 -18.51
C SER A 103 18.55 0.11 -18.16
N LYS A 104 18.93 0.88 -19.18
CA LYS A 104 19.29 2.30 -18.99
C LYS A 104 18.08 3.09 -18.48
N PRO A 105 18.24 3.95 -17.45
CA PRO A 105 17.16 4.78 -16.96
C PRO A 105 16.68 5.73 -18.06
N LEU A 106 15.37 5.72 -18.30
CA LEU A 106 14.67 6.65 -19.19
C LEU A 106 13.77 7.55 -18.32
N PRO A 107 13.76 8.87 -18.54
CA PRO A 107 12.96 9.80 -17.73
C PRO A 107 11.44 9.64 -17.93
N THR A 108 11.01 8.90 -18.95
CA THR A 108 9.60 8.60 -19.20
C THR A 108 9.39 7.08 -19.29
N PRO A 109 8.49 6.48 -18.47
CA PRO A 109 8.19 5.05 -18.52
C PRO A 109 7.37 4.66 -19.76
N MET A 110 6.80 5.64 -20.47
CA MET A 110 6.00 5.44 -21.68
C MET A 110 6.17 6.63 -22.63
N VAL A 111 6.28 6.35 -23.94
CA VAL A 111 6.29 7.40 -24.97
C VAL A 111 4.90 8.03 -25.05
N LEU A 112 4.81 9.34 -24.79
CA LEU A 112 3.58 10.11 -24.98
C LEU A 112 3.27 10.18 -26.49
N GLY A 113 2.05 9.79 -26.87
CA GLY A 113 1.59 9.85 -28.25
C GLY A 113 1.90 8.63 -29.12
N LEU A 114 2.09 7.45 -28.50
CA LEU A 114 2.21 6.19 -29.24
C LEU A 114 0.93 5.93 -30.06
N LYS A 115 0.98 6.19 -31.37
CA LYS A 115 -0.08 5.76 -32.29
C LYS A 115 0.09 4.26 -32.49
N LEU A 116 -0.76 3.47 -31.84
CA LEU A 116 -0.85 2.03 -32.06
C LEU A 116 -1.34 1.80 -33.51
N THR A 117 -0.41 1.56 -34.43
CA THR A 117 -0.72 1.11 -35.78
C THR A 117 -0.94 -0.40 -35.77
N PHE A 118 -1.99 -0.86 -36.44
CA PHE A 118 -2.35 -2.29 -36.54
C PHE A 118 -1.25 -3.12 -37.23
N ASP A 119 -0.45 -2.48 -38.07
CA ASP A 119 0.73 -3.05 -38.71
C ASP A 119 2.00 -2.77 -37.89
N ALA A 120 2.46 -3.78 -37.16
CA ALA A 120 3.86 -4.15 -36.91
C ALA A 120 4.05 -4.75 -35.50
N SER A 121 3.86 -6.06 -35.37
CA SER A 121 4.82 -7.00 -34.77
C SER A 121 4.14 -8.34 -34.47
N THR A 122 4.95 -9.40 -34.45
CA THR A 122 4.57 -10.76 -34.08
C THR A 122 3.75 -10.79 -32.78
N ALA A 123 2.67 -11.58 -32.76
CA ALA A 123 1.88 -11.80 -31.56
C ALA A 123 2.81 -12.13 -30.38
N MET A 124 2.67 -11.42 -29.25
CA MET A 124 3.49 -11.67 -28.08
C MET A 124 3.32 -13.13 -27.65
N SER A 125 4.44 -13.83 -27.50
CA SER A 125 4.44 -15.27 -27.20
C SER A 125 3.83 -15.58 -25.83
N ASP A 126 3.96 -14.67 -24.86
CA ASP A 126 3.30 -14.75 -23.56
C ASP A 126 2.61 -13.42 -23.18
N PRO A 127 1.31 -13.28 -23.50
CA PRO A 127 0.51 -12.12 -23.11
C PRO A 127 0.34 -11.99 -21.59
N SER A 128 0.50 -13.06 -20.82
CA SER A 128 0.32 -13.05 -19.36
C SER A 128 1.50 -12.40 -18.66
N PHE A 129 2.73 -12.64 -19.13
CA PHE A 129 3.91 -11.91 -18.66
C PHE A 129 3.79 -10.41 -18.89
N TYR A 130 3.42 -9.98 -20.11
CA TYR A 130 3.22 -8.57 -20.41
C TYR A 130 2.14 -7.93 -19.52
N ARG A 131 0.98 -8.58 -19.37
CA ARG A 131 -0.09 -8.13 -18.46
C ARG A 131 0.35 -8.09 -17.01
N SER A 132 1.22 -8.99 -16.56
CA SER A 132 1.75 -9.00 -15.20
C SER A 132 2.66 -7.80 -14.94
N ILE A 133 3.52 -7.44 -15.89
CA ILE A 133 4.43 -6.29 -15.75
C ILE A 133 3.63 -4.97 -15.85
N VAL A 134 2.76 -4.84 -16.86
CA VAL A 134 1.91 -3.66 -17.02
C VAL A 134 0.95 -3.51 -15.85
N GLY A 135 0.36 -4.60 -15.35
CA GLY A 135 -0.49 -4.59 -14.17
C GLY A 135 0.24 -4.10 -12.92
N GLY A 136 1.49 -4.52 -12.73
CA GLY A 136 2.36 -4.00 -11.65
C GLY A 136 2.57 -2.48 -11.75
N THR A 137 2.76 -1.95 -12.96
CA THR A 137 2.97 -0.52 -13.19
C THR A 137 1.67 0.31 -13.14
N VAL A 138 0.54 -0.22 -13.60
CA VAL A 138 -0.76 0.49 -13.69
C VAL A 138 -1.48 0.57 -12.35
N TYR A 139 -1.43 -0.50 -11.55
CA TYR A 139 -1.94 -0.48 -10.17
C TYR A 139 -1.35 0.68 -9.36
N TYR A 140 -0.13 1.08 -9.71
CA TYR A 140 0.60 2.15 -9.06
C TYR A 140 0.25 3.56 -9.53
N ASN A 141 0.08 3.79 -10.84
CA ASN A 141 -0.16 5.14 -11.39
C ASN A 141 -1.58 5.68 -11.13
N HIS A 142 -2.56 4.82 -10.85
CA HIS A 142 -3.96 5.24 -10.72
C HIS A 142 -4.43 5.43 -9.27
N LYS A 143 -3.55 5.20 -8.28
CA LYS A 143 -3.87 5.27 -6.85
C LYS A 143 -2.85 6.03 -5.98
N ALA A 144 -1.93 6.77 -6.61
CA ALA A 144 -1.06 7.75 -5.94
C ALA A 144 -1.71 9.14 -5.93
#